data_AF-A0A2W5Z5X8-F1
#
_entry.id   AF-A0A2W5Z5X8-F1
#
_cell.length_a   1.000
_cell.length_b   1.000
_cell.length_c   1.000
_cell.angle_alpha   90.00
_cell.angle_beta   90.00
_cell.angle_gamma   90.00
#
_symmetry.space_group_name_H-M   'P 1'
#
loop_
_entity.id
_entity.type
_entity.pdbx_description
1 polymer ?
#
loop_
_entity_poly.entity_id
_entity_poly.type
_entity_poly.pdbx_seq_one_letter_code
_entity_poly.pdbx_strand_id
1 'polypeptide(L)'
;MARIPLGTSDKGLLGRLAAWYSKRKYGKVVEPLGAMSHHRGVDLAKIEGVPGWRQSEIYTDLERLVLEYTEAVTTTPPIVTDGLVARLREQLGDARMVELTELVAVENLRSRFNSALGLESQGFKAECALPQPGWAVNR
;
A
#
# COMPACT_ATOMS: atom_id res chain seq x y z
N MET A 1 -5.77 -15.91 6.18
CA MET A 1 -5.96 -15.76 4.72
C MET A 1 -7.36 -15.19 4.48
N ALA A 2 -7.46 -13.88 4.24
CA ALA A 2 -8.75 -13.20 4.12
C ALA A 2 -9.49 -13.70 2.86
N ARG A 3 -10.66 -14.32 3.06
CA ARG A 3 -11.57 -14.79 1.99
C ARG A 3 -12.48 -13.67 1.48
N ILE A 4 -11.95 -12.46 1.31
CA ILE A 4 -12.69 -11.43 0.57
C ILE A 4 -12.21 -11.59 -0.87
N PRO A 5 -12.96 -12.30 -1.74
CA PRO A 5 -12.68 -12.17 -3.17
C PRO A 5 -12.78 -10.67 -3.47
N LEU A 6 -11.73 -10.08 -4.04
CA LEU A 6 -11.88 -8.79 -4.72
C LEU A 6 -12.96 -9.03 -5.77
N GLY A 7 -14.18 -8.60 -5.45
CA GLY A 7 -15.38 -8.94 -6.18
C GLY A 7 -15.13 -8.56 -7.62
N THR A 8 -14.99 -9.56 -8.49
CA THR A 8 -14.82 -9.34 -9.93
C THR A 8 -16.15 -8.88 -10.48
N SER A 9 -16.52 -7.63 -10.16
CA SER A 9 -17.74 -6.98 -10.59
C SER A 9 -17.62 -6.72 -12.10
N ASP A 10 -18.49 -7.40 -12.85
CA ASP A 10 -18.68 -7.40 -14.30
C ASP A 10 -17.43 -7.52 -15.19
N LYS A 11 -16.95 -8.75 -15.34
CA LYS A 11 -16.02 -9.11 -16.41
C LYS A 11 -16.78 -9.44 -17.69
N GLY A 12 -17.14 -8.40 -18.44
CA GLY A 12 -17.42 -8.52 -19.87
C GLY A 12 -16.30 -9.23 -20.63
N LEU A 13 -16.41 -9.41 -21.94
CA LEU A 13 -15.48 -10.21 -22.77
C LEU A 13 -13.99 -9.92 -22.49
N LEU A 14 -13.61 -8.67 -22.30
CA LEU A 14 -12.23 -8.27 -22.00
C LEU A 14 -11.69 -8.86 -20.70
N GLY A 15 -12.49 -8.87 -19.64
CA GLY A 15 -12.07 -9.44 -18.35
C GLY A 15 -11.91 -10.96 -18.40
N ARG A 16 -12.72 -11.65 -19.23
CA ARG A 16 -12.60 -13.09 -19.47
C ARG A 16 -11.34 -13.43 -20.28
N LEU A 17 -11.03 -12.64 -21.31
CA LEU A 17 -9.82 -12.79 -22.12
C LEU A 17 -8.55 -12.54 -21.29
N ALA A 18 -8.53 -11.50 -20.45
CA ALA A 18 -7.41 -11.22 -19.56
C ALA A 18 -7.19 -12.36 -18.55
N ALA A 19 -8.28 -12.86 -17.93
CA ALA A 19 -8.18 -13.99 -17.00
C ALA A 19 -7.69 -15.29 -17.68
N TRP A 20 -8.15 -15.56 -18.91
CA TRP A 20 -7.68 -16.68 -19.72
C TRP A 20 -6.19 -16.55 -20.04
N TYR A 21 -5.74 -15.38 -20.51
CA TYR A 21 -4.34 -15.12 -20.81
C TYR A 21 -3.45 -15.24 -19.57
N SER A 22 -3.87 -14.67 -18.44
CA SER A 22 -3.13 -14.76 -17.18
C SER A 22 -2.95 -16.21 -16.71
N LYS A 23 -4.02 -17.02 -16.75
CA LYS A 23 -3.92 -18.45 -16.43
C LYS A 23 -2.99 -19.21 -17.39
N ARG A 24 -3.06 -18.90 -18.69
CA ARG A 24 -2.23 -19.55 -19.70
C ARG A 24 -0.74 -19.20 -19.57
N LYS A 25 -0.41 -17.94 -19.25
CA LYS A 25 0.97 -17.46 -19.21
C LYS A 25 1.63 -17.59 -17.84
N TYR A 26 0.88 -17.37 -16.76
CA TYR A 26 1.42 -17.27 -15.39
C TYR A 26 0.88 -18.35 -14.44
N GLY A 27 0.03 -19.27 -14.92
CA GLY A 27 -0.54 -20.36 -14.12
C GLY A 27 -1.61 -19.96 -13.10
N LYS A 28 -1.80 -18.65 -12.86
CA LYS A 28 -2.80 -18.09 -11.92
C LYS A 28 -3.40 -16.78 -12.43
N VAL A 29 -4.57 -16.42 -11.92
CA VAL A 29 -5.20 -15.11 -12.23
C VAL A 29 -4.41 -14.03 -11.48
N VAL A 30 -3.91 -13.03 -12.21
CA VAL A 30 -3.14 -11.93 -11.64
C VAL A 30 -4.08 -11.02 -10.86
N GLU A 31 -4.11 -11.19 -9.54
CA GLU A 31 -4.89 -10.35 -8.61
C GLU A 31 -4.56 -8.84 -8.71
N PRO A 32 -3.29 -8.42 -8.93
CA PRO A 32 -2.95 -7.01 -9.16
C PRO A 32 -3.77 -6.32 -10.26
N LEU A 33 -4.08 -7.01 -11.37
CA LEU A 33 -4.89 -6.45 -12.45
C LEU A 33 -6.35 -6.18 -11.99
N GLY A 34 -6.86 -7.04 -11.10
CA GLY A 34 -8.13 -6.82 -10.43
C GLY A 34 -8.08 -5.61 -9.51
N ALA A 35 -7.07 -5.53 -8.65
CA ALA A 35 -6.87 -4.41 -7.73
C ALA A 35 -6.76 -3.05 -8.47
N MET A 36 -5.97 -2.98 -9.55
CA MET A 36 -5.85 -1.78 -10.38
C MET A 36 -7.17 -1.36 -11.05
N SER A 37 -8.01 -2.33 -11.43
CA SER A 37 -9.31 -2.03 -12.03
C SER A 37 -10.30 -1.43 -11.02
N HIS A 38 -10.16 -1.76 -9.74
CA HIS A 38 -11.01 -1.27 -8.64
C HIS A 38 -10.54 0.08 -8.07
N HIS A 39 -9.25 0.40 -8.14
CA HIS A 39 -8.68 1.63 -7.57
C HIS A 39 -8.29 2.63 -8.67
N ARG A 40 -9.28 3.13 -9.43
CA ARG A 40 -9.08 4.02 -10.60
C ARG A 40 -8.58 5.44 -10.30
N GLY A 41 -7.96 5.68 -9.14
CA GLY A 41 -7.51 7.01 -8.72
C GLY A 41 -6.14 7.04 -8.04
N VAL A 42 -5.42 5.92 -7.98
CA VAL A 42 -4.10 5.89 -7.36
C VAL A 42 -3.05 6.13 -8.44
N ASP A 43 -2.31 7.22 -8.31
CA ASP A 43 -1.18 7.53 -9.17
C ASP A 43 -0.04 6.52 -8.92
N LEU A 44 0.32 5.77 -9.96
CA LEU A 44 1.39 4.77 -9.89
C LEU A 44 2.74 5.40 -9.51
N ALA A 45 3.00 6.63 -9.95
CA ALA A 45 4.24 7.34 -9.60
C ALA A 45 4.31 7.59 -8.08
N LYS A 46 3.16 7.86 -7.43
CA LYS A 46 3.09 7.97 -5.97
C LYS A 46 3.33 6.64 -5.29
N ILE A 47 2.76 5.53 -5.79
CA ILE A 47 3.03 4.20 -5.21
C ILE A 47 4.53 3.86 -5.28
N GLU A 48 5.13 4.06 -6.44
CA GLU A 48 6.55 3.78 -6.68
C GLU A 48 7.46 4.70 -5.86
N GLY A 49 7.04 5.93 -5.61
CA GLY A 49 7.77 6.91 -4.84
C GLY A 49 7.74 6.72 -3.32
N VAL A 50 6.93 5.81 -2.77
CA VAL A 50 6.76 5.65 -1.31
C VAL A 50 8.09 5.39 -0.59
N PRO A 51 8.98 4.47 -1.05
CA PRO A 51 10.24 4.20 -0.34
C PRO A 51 11.16 5.43 -0.18
N GLY A 52 11.08 6.39 -1.12
CA GLY A 52 11.89 7.61 -1.14
C GLY A 52 11.08 8.89 -0.94
N TRP A 53 9.94 8.81 -0.24
CA TRP A 53 8.97 9.90 -0.21
C TRP A 53 9.51 11.22 0.34
N ARG A 54 10.48 11.16 1.26
CA ARG A 54 11.13 12.34 1.85
C ARG A 54 11.86 13.20 0.82
N GLN A 55 12.41 12.58 -0.22
CA GLN A 55 13.12 13.28 -1.29
C GLN A 55 12.24 13.56 -2.51
N SER A 56 11.00 13.07 -2.52
CA SER A 56 10.13 13.15 -3.69
C SER A 56 9.23 14.38 -3.66
N GLU A 57 9.17 15.12 -4.76
CA GLU A 57 8.35 16.32 -4.93
C GLU A 57 6.90 16.03 -5.37
N ILE A 58 6.57 14.77 -5.65
CA ILE A 58 5.23 14.38 -6.15
C ILE A 58 4.15 14.41 -5.06
N TYR A 59 4.54 14.53 -3.79
CA TYR A 59 3.65 14.52 -2.64
C TYR A 59 3.34 15.94 -2.18
N THR A 60 2.07 16.19 -1.91
CA THR A 60 1.61 17.40 -1.22
C THR A 60 2.09 17.41 0.23
N ASP A 61 2.04 18.58 0.87
CA ASP A 61 2.43 18.72 2.28
C ASP A 61 1.57 17.84 3.21
N LEU A 62 0.28 17.71 2.92
CA LEU A 62 -0.61 16.82 3.67
C LEU A 62 -0.20 15.35 3.50
N GLU A 63 0.09 14.91 2.28
CA GLU A 63 0.52 13.53 2.02
C GLU A 63 1.86 13.22 2.71
N ARG A 64 2.80 14.17 2.71
CA ARG A 64 4.06 14.05 3.46
C ARG A 64 3.82 13.92 4.96
N LEU A 65 2.90 14.68 5.54
CA LEU A 65 2.53 14.55 6.95
C LEU A 65 1.89 13.20 7.27
N VAL A 66 1.02 12.71 6.39
CA VAL A 66 0.40 11.38 6.52
C VAL A 66 1.46 10.28 6.49
N LEU A 67 2.44 10.37 5.58
CA LEU A 67 3.54 9.42 5.48
C LEU A 67 4.46 9.47 6.73
N GLU A 68 4.80 10.66 7.19
CA GLU A 68 5.58 10.86 8.43
C GLU A 68 4.89 10.22 9.64
N TYR A 69 3.58 10.49 9.80
CA TYR A 69 2.79 9.92 10.88
C TYR A 69 2.66 8.41 10.77
N THR A 70 2.42 7.89 9.58
CA THR A 70 2.32 6.44 9.34
C THR A 70 3.61 5.71 9.74
N GLU A 71 4.77 6.25 9.39
CA GLU A 71 6.06 5.69 9.83
C GLU A 71 6.24 5.79 11.36
N ALA A 72 5.90 6.93 11.96
CA ALA A 72 6.03 7.15 13.40
C ALA A 72 5.15 6.19 14.22
N VAL A 73 3.91 5.93 13.78
CA VAL A 73 2.99 4.96 14.39
C VAL A 73 3.49 3.51 14.20
N THR A 74 4.12 3.22 13.06
CA THR A 74 4.55 1.85 12.70
C THR A 74 5.84 1.43 13.39
N THR A 75 6.65 2.40 13.85
CA THR A 75 7.82 2.12 14.69
C THR A 75 7.39 1.34 15.95
N THR A 76 8.23 0.41 16.41
CA THR A 76 7.98 -0.35 17.64
C THR A 76 9.14 -0.13 18.62
N PRO A 77 8.96 0.67 19.69
CA PRO A 77 7.73 1.34 20.11
C PRO A 77 7.37 2.55 19.21
N PRO A 78 6.08 2.96 19.13
CA PRO A 78 5.67 4.12 18.36
C PRO A 78 6.36 5.41 18.84
N ILE A 79 6.73 6.28 17.90
CA ILE A 79 7.47 7.53 18.16
C ILE A 79 6.69 8.79 17.75
N VAL A 80 5.36 8.70 17.78
CA VAL A 80 4.46 9.80 17.43
C VAL A 80 4.64 10.96 18.41
N THR A 81 4.80 12.17 17.89
CA THR A 81 4.90 13.40 18.71
C THR A 81 3.58 14.15 18.74
N ASP A 82 3.31 14.86 19.84
CA ASP A 82 2.11 15.71 19.96
C ASP A 82 2.05 16.79 18.88
N GLY A 83 3.21 17.35 18.50
CA GLY A 83 3.30 18.33 17.42
C GLY A 83 2.90 17.78 16.05
N LEU A 84 3.27 16.53 15.75
CA LEU A 84 2.87 15.86 14.52
C LEU A 84 1.35 15.61 14.49
N VAL A 85 0.78 15.16 15.61
CA VAL A 85 -0.68 14.97 15.76
C VAL A 85 -1.42 16.29 15.60
N ALA A 86 -0.95 17.37 16.22
CA ALA A 86 -1.58 18.68 16.12
C ALA A 86 -1.64 19.19 14.66
N ARG A 87 -0.52 19.11 13.94
CA ARG A 87 -0.42 19.54 12.52
C ARG A 87 -1.35 18.73 11.61
N LEU A 88 -1.44 17.41 11.82
CA LEU A 88 -2.36 16.57 11.05
C LEU A 88 -3.83 16.84 11.39
N ARG A 89 -4.15 17.00 12.68
CA ARG A 89 -5.51 17.33 13.13
C ARG A 89 -6.00 18.67 12.58
N GLU A 90 -5.12 19.66 12.43
CA GLU A 90 -5.48 20.94 11.82
C GLU A 90 -5.94 20.79 10.36
N GLN A 91 -5.28 19.91 9.59
CA GLN A 91 -5.62 19.70 8.17
C GLN A 91 -6.74 18.68 7.96
N LEU A 92 -6.77 17.62 8.78
CA LEU A 92 -7.70 16.51 8.63
C LEU A 92 -8.96 16.66 9.48
N GLY A 93 -8.90 17.35 10.62
CA GLY A 93 -9.93 17.26 11.64
C GLY A 93 -9.91 15.93 12.40
N ASP A 94 -10.67 15.87 13.49
CA ASP A 94 -10.60 14.76 14.45
C ASP A 94 -11.07 13.42 13.87
N ALA A 95 -12.17 13.41 13.11
CA ALA A 95 -12.72 12.19 12.54
C ALA A 95 -11.71 11.49 11.61
N ARG A 96 -11.13 12.25 10.65
CA ARG A 96 -10.15 11.70 9.70
C ARG A 96 -8.83 11.32 10.36
N MET A 97 -8.44 11.98 11.46
CA MET A 97 -7.28 11.57 12.24
C MET A 97 -7.49 10.17 12.87
N VAL A 98 -8.66 9.92 13.43
CA VAL A 98 -9.02 8.61 13.99
C VAL A 98 -9.08 7.55 12.89
N GLU A 99 -9.72 7.86 11.76
CA GLU A 99 -9.78 6.95 10.61
C GLU A 99 -8.39 6.59 10.08
N LEU A 100 -7.50 7.59 9.92
CA LEU A 100 -6.11 7.35 9.51
C LEU A 100 -5.39 6.44 10.52
N THR A 101 -5.52 6.72 11.81
CA THR A 101 -4.88 5.92 12.87
C THR A 101 -5.35 4.48 12.85
N GLU A 102 -6.65 4.25 12.67
CA GLU A 102 -7.24 2.91 12.59
C GLU A 102 -6.71 2.15 11.37
N LEU A 103 -6.62 2.79 10.21
CA LEU A 103 -6.05 2.17 9.01
C LEU A 103 -4.61 1.71 9.24
N VAL A 104 -3.78 2.56 9.85
CA VAL A 104 -2.39 2.21 10.17
C VAL A 104 -2.32 1.08 11.19
N ALA A 105 -3.20 1.08 12.21
CA ALA A 105 -3.26 0.03 13.22
C ALA A 105 -3.64 -1.33 12.63
N VAL A 106 -4.63 -1.37 11.73
CA VAL A 106 -5.08 -2.59 11.06
C VAL A 106 -3.97 -3.21 10.21
N GLU A 107 -3.23 -2.39 9.44
CA GLU A 107 -2.12 -2.89 8.64
C GLU A 107 -0.94 -3.36 9.48
N ASN A 108 -0.68 -2.71 10.63
CA ASN A 108 0.31 -3.18 11.59
C ASN A 108 -0.08 -4.51 12.23
N LEU A 109 -1.36 -4.71 12.57
CA LEU A 109 -1.88 -5.98 13.06
C LEU A 109 -1.70 -7.09 12.02
N ARG A 110 -2.12 -6.84 10.78
CA ARG A 110 -1.99 -7.79 9.66
C ARG A 110 -0.54 -8.17 9.41
N SER A 111 0.35 -7.19 9.41
CA SER A 111 1.79 -7.41 9.23
C SER A 111 2.35 -8.32 10.32
N ARG A 112 2.08 -7.99 11.60
CA ARG A 112 2.53 -8.82 12.74
C ARG A 112 1.95 -10.23 12.70
N PHE A 113 0.66 -10.37 12.37
CA PHE A 113 0.00 -11.67 12.24
C PHE A 113 0.64 -12.52 11.13
N ASN A 114 0.86 -11.93 9.95
CA ASN A 114 1.45 -12.62 8.82
C ASN A 114 2.89 -13.06 9.14
N SER A 115 3.70 -12.17 9.71
CA SER A 115 5.08 -12.49 10.12
C SER A 115 5.14 -13.57 11.19
N ALA A 116 4.26 -13.54 12.19
CA ALA A 116 4.23 -14.55 13.25
C ALA A 116 3.91 -15.97 12.73
N LEU A 117 3.15 -16.08 11.65
CA LEU A 117 2.79 -17.35 11.02
C LEU A 117 3.69 -17.74 9.83
N GLY A 118 4.72 -16.96 9.52
CA GLY A 118 5.60 -17.20 8.37
C GLY A 118 4.88 -17.15 7.02
N LEU A 119 3.84 -16.31 6.90
CA LEU A 119 3.11 -16.15 5.65
C LEU A 119 3.92 -15.30 4.66
N GLU A 120 4.34 -15.92 3.57
CA GLU A 120 5.08 -15.27 2.50
C GLU A 120 4.18 -14.88 1.32
N SER A 121 4.63 -13.89 0.55
CA SER A 121 3.97 -13.54 -0.71
C SER A 121 4.01 -14.72 -1.69
N GLN A 122 3.04 -14.82 -2.60
CA GLN A 122 2.97 -15.92 -3.59
C GLN A 122 4.05 -15.82 -4.71
N GLY A 123 5.20 -15.22 -4.44
CA GLY A 123 6.34 -15.14 -5.36
C GLY A 123 6.19 -14.13 -6.52
N PHE A 124 5.09 -13.39 -6.63
CA PHE A 124 4.88 -12.44 -7.75
C PHE A 124 5.93 -11.31 -7.80
N LYS A 125 6.53 -10.94 -6.66
CA LYS A 125 7.62 -9.96 -6.60
C LYS A 125 8.89 -10.47 -7.32
N ALA A 126 9.12 -11.77 -7.39
CA ALA A 126 10.32 -12.34 -8.03
C ALA A 126 10.41 -12.03 -9.53
N GLU A 127 9.27 -11.73 -10.16
CA GLU A 127 9.16 -11.35 -11.57
C GLU A 127 8.90 -9.83 -11.75
N CYS A 128 8.67 -9.10 -10.66
CA CYS A 128 8.29 -7.68 -10.68
C CYS A 128 9.40 -6.84 -10.03
N ALA A 129 10.51 -6.68 -10.76
CA ALA A 129 11.55 -5.73 -10.37
C ALA A 129 11.05 -4.31 -10.68
N LEU A 130 10.64 -3.57 -9.66
CA LEU A 130 10.53 -2.12 -9.77
C LEU A 130 11.96 -1.57 -9.90
N PRO A 131 12.28 -0.75 -10.92
CA PRO A 131 13.58 -0.08 -10.99
C PRO A 131 13.76 0.69 -9.70
N GLN A 132 14.80 0.34 -8.93
CA GLN A 132 15.13 1.08 -7.71
C GLN A 132 15.55 2.49 -8.16
N PRO A 133 14.89 3.57 -7.69
CA PRO A 133 15.49 4.88 -7.77
C PRO A 133 16.86 4.80 -7.07
N GLY A 134 17.88 5.49 -7.57
CA GLY A 134 19.27 5.35 -7.10
C GLY A 134 19.53 5.88 -5.69
N TRP A 135 18.81 5.41 -4.68
CA TRP A 135 19.08 5.68 -3.27
C TRP A 135 19.98 4.55 -2.73
N ALA A 136 21.16 4.92 -2.24
CA ALA A 136 22.11 3.99 -1.66
C ALA A 136 21.58 3.48 -0.31
N VAL A 137 21.13 2.22 -0.26
CA VAL A 137 21.06 1.47 1.00
C VAL A 137 22.50 1.16 1.40
N ASN A 138 23.06 1.92 2.34
CA ASN A 138 24.22 1.43 3.07
C ASN A 138 23.75 0.25 3.92
N ARG A 139 24.26 -0.93 3.57
CA ARG A 139 24.06 -2.18 4.32
C ARG A 139 25.08 -2.27 5.45
#